data_AF-A0A2M7W3Z1-F1
#
_entry.id   AF-A0A2M7W3Z1-F1
#
_cell.length_a   1.000
_cell.length_b   1.000
_cell.length_c   1.000
_cell.angle_alpha   90.00
_cell.angle_beta   90.00
_cell.angle_gamma   90.00
#
_symmetry.space_group_name_H-M   'P 1'
#
loop_
_entity.id
_entity.type
_entity.pdbx_description
1 polymer ?
#
loop_
_entity_poly.entity_id
_entity_poly.type
_entity_poly.pdbx_seq_one_letter_code
_entity_poly.pdbx_strand_id
1 'polypeptide(L)'
;RGFDGVDLKELPVIPGEAVEKFFNNQNIIVGDKIANIQATLVIYAKIAFSYASYILLIALIYSGVKYMVAGSDETKLTSAKKNIYWSTIGYAIVVLAYSIVNFISNGIFKDSLVKYSKPIKDKYDIINNLAILFTNVIKSGLGIIGLVFLLILLFNGFKYLISAGGEGTETAKKSFVNAIIGLVFIACSYGITIYIQQTITLK
;
A
#
# COMPACT_ATOMS: atom_id res chain seq x y z
N ARG A 1 -32.05 9.42 13.09
CA ARG A 1 -30.96 9.02 12.17
C ARG A 1 -29.64 8.69 12.88
N GLY A 2 -29.55 8.80 14.23
CA GLY A 2 -28.37 8.38 15.00
C GLY A 2 -28.57 7.11 15.85
N PHE A 3 -29.70 6.43 15.68
CA PHE A 3 -30.06 5.21 16.44
C PHE A 3 -30.04 3.96 15.56
N ASP A 4 -29.52 4.07 14.33
CA ASP A 4 -29.46 2.93 13.42
C ASP A 4 -28.65 1.81 14.11
N GLY A 5 -29.22 0.62 14.20
CA GLY A 5 -28.64 -0.54 14.87
C GLY A 5 -28.78 -0.61 16.40
N VAL A 6 -29.32 0.41 17.08
CA VAL A 6 -29.58 0.39 18.53
C VAL A 6 -31.08 0.17 18.78
N ASP A 7 -31.45 -0.99 19.31
CA ASP A 7 -32.80 -1.18 19.85
C ASP A 7 -32.91 -0.43 21.19
N LEU A 8 -33.67 0.66 21.19
CA LEU A 8 -33.92 1.49 22.37
C LEU A 8 -34.56 0.71 23.52
N LYS A 9 -35.25 -0.41 23.21
CA LYS A 9 -35.87 -1.28 24.21
C LYS A 9 -34.85 -2.14 24.96
N GLU A 10 -33.66 -2.32 24.40
CA GLU A 10 -32.57 -3.09 25.01
C GLU A 10 -31.58 -2.21 25.78
N LEU A 11 -31.82 -0.90 25.86
CA LEU A 11 -30.96 -0.01 26.63
C LEU A 11 -31.20 -0.20 28.13
N PRO A 12 -30.13 -0.30 28.95
CA PRO A 12 -30.25 -0.25 30.40
C PRO A 12 -31.06 0.94 30.87
N VAL A 13 -31.79 0.77 31.98
CA VAL A 13 -32.54 1.88 32.61
C VAL A 13 -31.59 2.88 33.27
N ILE A 14 -30.37 2.43 33.61
CA ILE A 14 -29.33 3.25 34.21
C ILE A 14 -28.71 4.13 33.11
N PRO A 15 -28.79 5.48 33.23
CA PRO A 15 -28.35 6.38 32.16
C PRO A 15 -26.89 6.20 31.74
N GLY A 16 -25.99 5.94 32.69
CA GLY A 16 -24.56 5.73 32.40
C GLY A 16 -24.31 4.50 31.52
N GLU A 17 -24.94 3.37 31.87
CA GLU A 17 -24.80 2.12 31.12
C GLU A 17 -25.50 2.20 29.75
N ALA A 18 -26.60 2.92 29.65
CA ALA A 18 -27.29 3.18 28.37
C ALA A 18 -26.43 3.98 27.40
N VAL A 19 -25.74 5.00 27.91
CA VAL A 19 -24.80 5.82 27.12
C VAL A 19 -23.62 4.97 26.66
N GLU A 20 -23.04 4.14 27.53
CA GLU A 20 -21.93 3.25 27.17
C GLU A 20 -22.33 2.24 26.09
N LYS A 21 -23.47 1.55 26.27
CA LYS A 21 -23.97 0.58 25.29
C LYS A 21 -24.25 1.23 23.94
N PHE A 22 -24.81 2.44 23.94
CA PHE A 22 -25.05 3.21 22.70
C PHE A 22 -23.74 3.50 21.96
N PHE A 23 -22.72 4.03 22.63
CA PHE A 23 -21.44 4.35 21.99
C PHE A 23 -20.69 3.10 21.51
N ASN A 24 -20.70 2.01 22.28
CA ASN A 24 -20.12 0.74 21.85
C ASN A 24 -20.78 0.20 20.58
N ASN A 25 -22.12 0.29 20.49
CA ASN A 25 -22.83 -0.16 19.30
C ASN A 25 -22.54 0.73 18.08
N GLN A 26 -22.42 2.05 18.27
CA GLN A 26 -22.00 2.96 17.19
C GLN A 26 -20.57 2.66 16.71
N ASN A 27 -19.64 2.32 17.61
CA ASN A 27 -18.29 1.89 17.23
C ASN A 27 -18.30 0.62 16.36
N ILE A 28 -19.18 -0.34 16.67
CA ILE A 28 -19.36 -1.55 15.86
C ILE A 28 -19.87 -1.20 14.46
N ILE A 29 -20.93 -0.39 14.36
CA ILE A 29 -21.54 0.00 13.07
C ILE A 29 -20.55 0.78 12.19
N VAL A 30 -19.82 1.73 12.78
CA VAL A 30 -18.80 2.50 12.06
C VAL A 30 -17.65 1.59 11.64
N GLY A 31 -17.21 0.67 12.50
CA GLY A 31 -16.20 -0.35 12.20
C GLY A 31 -16.58 -1.21 11.00
N ASP A 32 -17.80 -1.75 10.97
CA ASP A 32 -18.32 -2.58 9.88
C ASP A 32 -18.42 -1.81 8.56
N LYS A 33 -18.86 -0.54 8.60
CA LYS A 33 -18.89 0.33 7.41
C LYS A 33 -17.49 0.58 6.87
N ILE A 34 -16.53 0.88 7.73
CA ILE A 34 -15.12 1.09 7.34
C ILE A 34 -14.55 -0.20 6.74
N ALA A 35 -14.80 -1.36 7.35
CA ALA A 35 -14.33 -2.65 6.85
C ALA A 35 -14.89 -2.96 5.44
N ASN A 36 -16.18 -2.70 5.21
CA ASN A 36 -16.81 -2.88 3.90
C ASN A 36 -16.23 -1.92 2.84
N ILE A 37 -15.95 -0.66 3.20
CA ILE A 37 -15.28 0.30 2.30
C ILE A 37 -13.88 -0.19 1.94
N GLN A 38 -13.10 -0.64 2.94
CA GLN A 38 -11.76 -1.18 2.71
C GLN A 38 -11.79 -2.41 1.79
N ALA A 39 -12.69 -3.36 2.04
CA ALA A 39 -12.85 -4.54 1.20
C ALA A 39 -13.18 -4.18 -0.25
N THR A 40 -14.09 -3.23 -0.44
CA THR A 40 -14.50 -2.74 -1.76
C THR A 40 -13.34 -2.07 -2.51
N LEU A 41 -12.56 -1.21 -1.84
CA LEU A 41 -11.38 -0.58 -2.42
C LEU A 41 -10.32 -1.61 -2.83
N VAL A 42 -10.09 -2.64 -2.01
CA VAL A 42 -9.13 -3.72 -2.30
C VAL A 42 -9.58 -4.51 -3.54
N ILE A 43 -10.88 -4.78 -3.68
CA ILE A 43 -11.41 -5.47 -4.87
C ILE A 43 -11.16 -4.63 -6.13
N TYR A 44 -11.49 -3.33 -6.10
CA TYR A 44 -11.25 -2.45 -7.26
C TYR A 44 -9.76 -2.34 -7.62
N ALA A 45 -8.88 -2.23 -6.63
CA ALA A 45 -7.44 -2.22 -6.86
C ALA A 45 -6.97 -3.52 -7.52
N LYS A 46 -7.42 -4.68 -7.03
CA LYS A 46 -7.09 -5.99 -7.63
C LYS A 46 -7.55 -6.08 -9.08
N ILE A 47 -8.76 -5.62 -9.38
CA ILE A 47 -9.31 -5.58 -10.74
C ILE A 47 -8.42 -4.71 -11.63
N ALA A 48 -8.10 -3.48 -11.20
CA ALA A 48 -7.24 -2.57 -11.95
C ALA A 48 -5.84 -3.16 -12.23
N PHE A 49 -5.23 -3.80 -11.24
CA PHE A 49 -3.95 -4.48 -11.41
C PHE A 49 -4.05 -5.62 -12.41
N SER A 50 -5.12 -6.42 -12.38
CA SER A 50 -5.30 -7.51 -13.34
C SER A 50 -5.34 -6.98 -14.77
N TYR A 51 -6.13 -5.94 -15.04
CA TYR A 51 -6.22 -5.33 -16.37
C TYR A 51 -4.88 -4.73 -16.82
N ALA A 52 -4.18 -4.02 -15.93
CA ALA A 52 -2.86 -3.47 -16.23
C ALA A 52 -1.85 -4.58 -16.59
N SER A 53 -1.84 -5.69 -15.83
CA SER A 53 -0.99 -6.85 -16.11
C SER A 53 -1.32 -7.49 -17.46
N TYR A 54 -2.60 -7.62 -17.83
CA TYR A 54 -2.98 -8.14 -19.15
C TYR A 54 -2.53 -7.22 -20.29
N ILE A 55 -2.72 -5.91 -20.16
CA ILE A 55 -2.27 -4.94 -21.17
C ILE A 55 -0.75 -5.01 -21.35
N LEU A 56 0.00 -5.09 -20.25
CA LEU A 56 1.46 -5.21 -20.28
C LEU A 56 1.92 -6.53 -20.89
N LEU A 57 1.23 -7.64 -20.60
CA LEU A 57 1.52 -8.93 -21.21
C LEU A 57 1.34 -8.87 -22.74
N ILE A 58 0.23 -8.28 -23.21
CA ILE A 58 -0.02 -8.08 -24.64
C ILE A 58 1.05 -7.17 -25.26
N ALA A 59 1.41 -6.07 -24.60
CA ALA A 59 2.46 -5.17 -25.07
C ALA A 59 3.83 -5.86 -25.16
N LEU A 60 4.15 -6.73 -24.19
CA LEU A 60 5.39 -7.51 -24.17
C LEU A 60 5.41 -8.56 -25.29
N ILE A 61 4.30 -9.29 -25.50
CA ILE A 61 4.14 -10.23 -26.62
C ILE A 61 4.27 -9.50 -27.96
N TYR A 62 3.56 -8.38 -28.14
CA TYR A 62 3.63 -7.57 -29.35
C TYR A 62 5.07 -7.10 -29.62
N SER A 63 5.76 -6.65 -28.58
CA SER A 63 7.15 -6.20 -28.69
C SER A 63 8.10 -7.36 -29.02
N GLY A 64 7.86 -8.56 -28.49
CA GLY A 64 8.59 -9.77 -28.81
C GLY A 64 8.39 -10.22 -30.26
N VAL A 65 7.15 -10.23 -30.75
CA VAL A 65 6.85 -10.53 -32.16
C VAL A 65 7.49 -9.50 -33.08
N LYS A 66 7.37 -8.20 -32.76
CA LYS A 66 8.02 -7.12 -33.51
C LYS A 66 9.54 -7.28 -33.56
N TYR A 67 10.16 -7.75 -32.46
CA TYR A 67 11.58 -8.04 -32.41
C TYR A 67 11.97 -9.21 -33.33
N MET A 68 11.21 -10.31 -33.30
CA MET A 68 11.47 -11.49 -34.15
C MET A 68 11.30 -11.20 -35.65
N VAL A 69 10.35 -10.35 -36.02
CA VAL A 69 10.06 -10.00 -37.43
C VAL A 69 10.97 -8.87 -37.94
N ALA A 70 11.69 -8.15 -37.07
CA ALA A 70 12.55 -7.04 -37.48
C ALA A 70 13.70 -7.48 -38.39
N GLY A 71 14.22 -8.70 -38.23
CA GLY A 71 15.35 -9.21 -39.00
C GLY A 71 16.55 -8.26 -38.94
N SER A 72 17.05 -7.86 -40.11
CA SER A 72 18.21 -6.96 -40.27
C SER A 72 17.86 -5.48 -40.30
N ASP A 73 16.57 -5.10 -40.16
CA ASP A 73 16.14 -3.71 -40.18
C ASP A 73 16.42 -3.04 -38.82
N GLU A 74 17.51 -2.27 -38.76
CA GLU A 74 17.98 -1.60 -37.53
C GLU A 74 16.92 -0.69 -36.89
N THR A 75 16.05 -0.07 -37.70
CA THR A 75 15.01 0.84 -37.19
C THR A 75 13.93 0.07 -36.44
N LYS A 76 13.47 -1.05 -37.00
CA LYS A 76 12.50 -1.94 -36.37
C LYS A 76 13.08 -2.62 -35.14
N LEU A 77 14.35 -3.04 -35.22
CA LEU A 77 15.06 -3.69 -34.12
C LEU A 77 15.20 -2.74 -32.92
N THR A 78 15.61 -1.50 -33.16
CA THR A 78 15.75 -0.47 -32.12
C THR A 78 14.40 -0.15 -31.48
N SER A 79 13.35 0.00 -32.30
CA SER A 79 12.00 0.25 -31.82
C SER A 79 11.46 -0.92 -30.97
N ALA A 80 11.69 -2.17 -31.39
CA ALA A 80 11.28 -3.34 -30.64
C ALA A 80 12.02 -3.47 -29.29
N LYS A 81 13.35 -3.29 -29.28
CA LYS A 81 14.16 -3.28 -28.05
C LYS A 81 13.68 -2.22 -27.07
N LYS A 82 13.40 -1.00 -27.55
CA LYS A 82 12.85 0.08 -26.73
C LYS A 82 11.49 -0.30 -26.14
N ASN A 83 10.61 -0.91 -26.93
CA ASN A 83 9.29 -1.32 -26.44
C ASN A 83 9.37 -2.46 -25.39
N ILE A 84 10.25 -3.44 -25.59
CA ILE A 84 10.52 -4.48 -24.59
C ILE A 84 11.03 -3.85 -23.29
N TYR A 85 11.98 -2.91 -23.39
CA TYR A 85 12.51 -2.20 -22.23
C TYR A 85 11.39 -1.48 -21.45
N TRP A 86 10.58 -0.65 -22.11
CA TRP A 86 9.48 0.06 -21.44
C TRP A 86 8.40 -0.86 -20.89
N SER A 87 8.05 -1.94 -21.60
CA SER A 87 7.05 -2.91 -21.13
C SER A 87 7.55 -3.65 -19.87
N THR A 88 8.83 -3.99 -19.84
CA THR A 88 9.45 -4.65 -18.67
C THR A 88 9.48 -3.71 -17.46
N ILE A 89 9.85 -2.44 -17.66
CA ILE A 89 9.80 -1.42 -16.61
C ILE A 89 8.36 -1.20 -16.13
N GLY A 90 7.38 -1.14 -17.04
CA GLY A 90 5.96 -1.03 -16.69
C GLY A 90 5.47 -2.20 -15.84
N TYR A 91 5.88 -3.42 -16.17
CA TYR A 91 5.57 -4.61 -15.37
C TYR A 91 6.18 -4.56 -13.97
N ALA A 92 7.45 -4.17 -13.86
CA ALA A 92 8.09 -3.96 -12.56
C ALA A 92 7.35 -2.92 -11.70
N ILE A 93 6.87 -1.83 -12.31
CA ILE A 93 6.08 -0.80 -11.60
C ILE A 93 4.75 -1.37 -11.09
N VAL A 94 4.05 -2.20 -11.87
CA VAL A 94 2.79 -2.82 -11.40
C VAL A 94 3.03 -3.75 -10.21
N VAL A 95 4.09 -4.55 -10.25
CA VAL A 95 4.48 -5.43 -9.12
C VAL A 95 4.83 -4.59 -7.88
N LEU A 96 5.57 -3.50 -8.05
CA LEU A 96 5.87 -2.56 -6.97
C LEU A 96 4.60 -1.91 -6.41
N ALA A 97 3.68 -1.46 -7.27
CA ALA A 97 2.43 -0.85 -6.86
C ALA A 97 1.56 -1.82 -6.04
N TYR A 98 1.46 -3.08 -6.47
CA TYR A 98 0.76 -4.12 -5.70
C TYR A 98 1.39 -4.33 -4.31
N SER A 99 2.73 -4.34 -4.25
CA SER A 99 3.49 -4.47 -3.00
C SER A 99 3.23 -3.29 -2.06
N ILE A 100 3.17 -2.06 -2.61
CA ILE A 100 2.86 -0.84 -1.85
C ILE A 100 1.43 -0.88 -1.30
N VAL A 101 0.42 -1.29 -2.09
CA VAL A 101 -0.97 -1.39 -1.62
C VAL A 101 -1.08 -2.38 -0.47
N ASN A 102 -0.43 -3.54 -0.57
CA ASN A 102 -0.41 -4.53 0.51
C ASN A 102 0.35 -4.02 1.74
N PHE A 103 1.45 -3.30 1.55
CA PHE A 103 2.19 -2.66 2.62
C PHE A 103 1.33 -1.63 3.37
N ILE A 104 0.61 -0.77 2.65
CA ILE A 104 -0.30 0.21 3.27
C ILE A 104 -1.44 -0.50 3.99
N SER A 105 -2.07 -1.48 3.34
CA SER A 105 -3.26 -2.18 3.86
C SER A 105 -2.96 -3.04 5.09
N ASN A 106 -1.80 -3.70 5.12
CA ASN A 106 -1.46 -4.64 6.20
C ASN A 106 -0.41 -4.10 7.18
N GLY A 107 0.48 -3.21 6.76
CA GLY A 107 1.62 -2.75 7.56
C GLY A 107 1.36 -1.52 8.43
N ILE A 108 0.39 -0.67 8.07
CA ILE A 108 0.13 0.61 8.77
C ILE A 108 -1.08 0.50 9.70
N PHE A 109 -2.15 -0.17 9.28
CA PHE A 109 -3.45 -0.10 9.97
C PHE A 109 -3.81 -1.32 10.80
N LYS A 110 -3.29 -2.53 10.51
CA LYS A 110 -3.67 -3.75 11.24
C LYS A 110 -2.94 -3.92 12.58
N ASP A 111 -1.68 -3.48 12.68
CA ASP A 111 -0.85 -3.72 13.87
C ASP A 111 -1.03 -2.64 14.96
N SER A 112 -1.75 -1.54 14.67
CA SER A 112 -1.85 -0.36 15.55
C SER A 112 -2.79 -0.56 16.76
N LEU A 113 -3.62 -1.61 16.77
CA LEU A 113 -4.41 -2.00 17.95
C LEU A 113 -3.69 -3.13 18.70
N VAL A 114 -2.66 -2.69 19.39
CA VAL A 114 -2.03 -3.36 20.52
C VAL A 114 -2.97 -4.33 21.27
N LYS A 115 -2.53 -5.60 21.33
CA LYS A 115 -2.92 -6.55 22.38
C LYS A 115 -1.76 -6.67 23.37
N TYR A 116 -1.43 -5.58 24.08
CA TYR A 116 -0.50 -5.60 25.22
C TYR A 116 -1.24 -6.16 26.42
N SER A 117 -1.31 -7.48 26.49
CA SER A 117 -1.56 -8.13 27.77
C SER A 117 -0.95 -9.52 27.76
N LYS A 118 0.38 -9.58 27.57
CA LYS A 118 1.14 -10.74 28.01
C LYS A 118 1.86 -10.32 29.29
N PRO A 119 1.53 -10.88 30.47
CA PRO A 119 2.20 -10.52 31.71
C PRO A 119 3.70 -10.84 31.57
N ILE A 120 4.54 -9.89 31.99
CA ILE A 120 6.00 -10.02 31.96
C ILE A 120 6.39 -11.17 32.90
N LYS A 121 6.87 -12.29 32.36
CA LYS A 121 7.25 -13.47 33.15
C LYS A 121 8.76 -13.57 33.36
N ASP A 122 9.57 -13.05 32.45
CA ASP A 122 11.03 -13.13 32.55
C ASP A 122 11.76 -11.97 31.83
N LYS A 123 13.10 -11.98 31.90
CA LYS A 123 13.97 -10.97 31.27
C LYS A 123 13.83 -10.93 29.74
N TYR A 124 13.48 -12.06 29.11
CA TYR A 124 13.30 -12.17 27.67
C TYR A 124 12.04 -11.43 27.22
N ASP A 125 10.96 -11.49 28.00
CA ASP A 125 9.73 -10.72 27.73
C ASP A 125 9.98 -9.20 27.72
N ILE A 126 10.87 -8.68 28.58
CA ILE A 126 11.21 -7.25 28.61
C ILE A 126 11.90 -6.83 27.30
N ILE A 127 12.87 -7.62 26.84
CA ILE A 127 13.61 -7.36 25.59
C ILE A 127 12.66 -7.42 24.39
N ASN A 128 11.77 -8.41 24.37
CA ASN A 128 10.79 -8.60 23.30
C ASN A 128 9.75 -7.45 23.27
N ASN A 129 9.25 -7.04 24.43
CA ASN A 129 8.32 -5.91 24.52
C ASN A 129 8.96 -4.60 24.05
N LEU A 130 10.23 -4.37 24.40
CA LEU A 130 10.97 -3.20 23.93
C LEU A 130 11.19 -3.24 22.41
N ALA A 131 11.56 -4.40 21.87
CA ALA A 131 11.70 -4.60 20.43
C ALA A 131 10.39 -4.40 19.66
N ILE A 132 9.26 -4.87 20.21
CA ILE A 132 7.92 -4.66 19.64
C ILE A 132 7.56 -3.16 19.63
N LEU A 133 7.81 -2.45 20.74
CA LEU A 133 7.57 -1.01 20.82
C LEU A 133 8.36 -0.23 19.75
N PHE A 134 9.67 -0.49 19.65
CA PHE A 134 10.51 0.15 18.61
C PHE A 134 10.03 -0.22 17.19
N THR A 135 9.69 -1.48 16.96
CA THR A 135 9.17 -1.95 15.67
C THR A 135 7.90 -1.21 15.27
N ASN A 136 6.97 -1.01 16.20
CA ASN A 136 5.72 -0.31 15.94
C ASN A 136 5.95 1.17 15.61
N VAL A 137 6.84 1.85 16.33
CA VAL A 137 7.22 3.25 16.04
C VAL A 137 7.83 3.37 14.64
N ILE A 138 8.74 2.45 14.28
CA ILE A 138 9.36 2.41 12.95
C ILE A 138 8.30 2.18 11.86
N LYS A 139 7.46 1.15 12.00
CA LYS A 139 6.38 0.85 11.03
C LYS A 139 5.43 2.03 10.84
N SER A 140 5.03 2.69 11.93
CA SER A 140 4.18 3.89 11.87
C SER A 140 4.87 5.04 11.13
N GLY A 141 6.15 5.29 11.41
CA GLY A 141 6.94 6.31 10.72
C GLY A 141 7.06 6.04 9.22
N LEU A 142 7.38 4.78 8.85
CA LEU A 142 7.42 4.34 7.46
C LEU A 142 6.06 4.50 6.76
N GLY A 143 4.97 4.28 7.48
CA GLY A 143 3.62 4.48 6.96
C GLY A 143 3.33 5.93 6.57
N ILE A 144 3.67 6.87 7.46
CA ILE A 144 3.48 8.31 7.22
C ILE A 144 4.36 8.78 6.05
N ILE A 145 5.64 8.39 6.04
CA ILE A 145 6.56 8.74 4.96
C ILE A 145 6.08 8.11 3.64
N GLY A 146 5.65 6.86 3.66
CA GLY A 146 5.08 6.18 2.50
C GLY A 146 3.87 6.89 1.93
N LEU A 147 2.98 7.39 2.79
CA LEU A 147 1.83 8.19 2.37
C LEU A 147 2.24 9.52 1.72
N VAL A 148 3.23 10.22 2.28
CA VAL A 148 3.77 11.45 1.68
C VAL A 148 4.35 11.18 0.30
N PHE A 149 5.17 10.14 0.15
CA PHE A 149 5.73 9.76 -1.14
C PHE A 149 4.66 9.35 -2.15
N LEU A 150 3.59 8.68 -1.71
CA LEU A 150 2.44 8.36 -2.54
C LEU A 150 1.74 9.63 -3.04
N LEU A 151 1.51 10.62 -2.18
CA LEU A 151 0.92 11.91 -2.59
C LEU A 151 1.81 12.65 -3.59
N ILE A 152 3.13 12.67 -3.37
CA ILE A 152 4.10 13.25 -4.31
C ILE A 152 4.06 12.51 -5.66
N LEU A 153 3.97 11.19 -5.64
CA LEU A 153 3.89 10.36 -6.85
C LEU A 153 2.61 10.67 -7.64
N LEU A 154 1.46 10.73 -6.96
CA LEU A 154 0.18 11.08 -7.59
C LEU A 154 0.22 12.49 -8.19
N PHE A 155 0.66 13.48 -7.40
CA PHE A 155 0.73 14.87 -7.85
C PHE A 155 1.61 15.05 -9.08
N ASN A 156 2.81 14.46 -9.07
CA ASN A 156 3.73 14.54 -10.20
C ASN A 156 3.27 13.70 -11.39
N GLY A 157 2.57 12.59 -11.15
CA GLY A 157 1.94 11.80 -12.20
C GLY A 157 0.87 12.60 -12.94
N PHE A 158 -0.06 13.23 -12.21
CA PHE A 158 -1.06 14.13 -12.81
C PHE A 158 -0.42 15.32 -13.53
N LYS A 159 0.59 15.95 -12.91
CA LYS A 159 1.33 17.06 -13.52
C LYS A 159 1.98 16.65 -14.84
N TYR A 160 2.59 15.46 -14.89
CA TYR A 160 3.21 14.92 -16.10
C TYR A 160 2.19 14.64 -17.22
N LEU A 161 1.00 14.16 -16.86
CA LEU A 161 -0.06 13.90 -17.84
C LEU A 161 -0.61 15.20 -18.45
N ILE A 162 -0.76 16.25 -17.64
CA ILE A 162 -1.35 17.52 -18.07
C ILE A 162 -0.32 18.41 -18.78
N SER A 163 0.97 18.26 -18.46
CA SER A 163 2.02 19.11 -19.06
C SER A 163 2.20 18.89 -20.55
N ALA A 164 1.72 17.78 -21.11
CA ALA A 164 1.63 17.52 -22.57
C ALA A 164 2.92 17.79 -23.37
N GLY A 165 4.10 17.62 -22.76
CA GLY A 165 5.39 17.92 -23.39
C GLY A 165 5.84 19.38 -23.31
N GLY A 166 5.02 20.26 -22.72
CA GLY A 166 5.36 21.65 -22.41
C GLY A 166 6.22 21.81 -21.15
N GLU A 167 6.28 23.04 -20.65
CA GLU A 167 7.08 23.38 -19.47
C GLU A 167 6.66 22.59 -18.23
N GLY A 168 7.64 22.08 -17.49
CA GLY A 168 7.41 21.26 -16.30
C GLY A 168 7.22 19.76 -16.55
N THR A 169 7.20 19.30 -17.80
CA THR A 169 7.16 17.87 -18.12
C THR A 169 8.37 17.12 -17.58
N GLU A 170 9.58 17.64 -17.83
CA GLU A 170 10.81 16.98 -17.41
C GLU A 170 10.98 17.00 -15.88
N THR A 171 10.54 18.07 -15.22
CA THR A 171 10.59 18.16 -13.75
C THR A 171 9.56 17.25 -13.09
N ALA A 172 8.35 17.15 -13.63
CA ALA A 172 7.33 16.20 -13.18
C ALA A 172 7.81 14.76 -13.34
N LYS A 173 8.41 14.43 -14.49
CA LYS A 173 8.98 13.10 -14.76
C LYS A 173 10.09 12.74 -13.76
N LYS A 174 11.06 13.65 -13.53
CA LYS A 174 12.13 13.41 -12.55
C LYS A 174 11.58 13.23 -11.13
N SER A 175 10.65 14.08 -10.71
CA SER A 175 10.03 14.00 -9.38
C SER A 175 9.19 12.73 -9.22
N PHE A 176 8.50 12.31 -10.27
CA PHE A 176 7.75 11.05 -10.31
C PHE A 176 8.68 9.84 -10.12
N VAL A 177 9.80 9.80 -10.85
CA VAL A 177 10.81 8.74 -10.71
C VAL A 177 11.45 8.75 -9.31
N ASN A 178 11.80 9.93 -8.78
CA ASN A 178 12.35 10.06 -7.43
C ASN A 178 11.36 9.57 -6.36
N ALA A 179 10.06 9.81 -6.56
CA ALA A 179 9.03 9.32 -5.65
C ALA A 179 8.95 7.78 -5.67
N ILE A 180 9.03 7.17 -6.86
CA ILE A 180 9.08 5.69 -6.99
C ILE A 180 10.30 5.14 -6.25
N ILE A 181 11.48 5.74 -6.46
CA ILE A 181 12.72 5.31 -5.80
C ILE A 181 12.57 5.39 -4.27
N GLY A 182 11.99 6.48 -3.74
CA GLY A 182 11.72 6.61 -2.31
C GLY A 182 10.77 5.52 -1.79
N LEU A 183 9.71 5.18 -2.52
CA LEU A 183 8.81 4.09 -2.15
C LEU A 183 9.52 2.73 -2.13
N VAL A 184 10.47 2.49 -3.05
CA VAL A 184 11.29 1.27 -3.05
C VAL A 184 12.16 1.20 -1.79
N PHE A 185 12.80 2.30 -1.39
CA PHE A 185 13.58 2.35 -0.14
C PHE A 185 12.72 2.08 1.10
N ILE A 186 11.49 2.61 1.13
CA ILE A 186 10.54 2.36 2.23
C ILE A 186 10.17 0.88 2.29
N ALA A 187 9.90 0.25 1.14
CA ALA A 187 9.61 -1.19 1.06
C ALA A 187 10.79 -2.04 1.56
N CYS A 188 12.03 -1.71 1.17
CA CYS A 188 13.23 -2.37 1.68
C CYS A 188 13.38 -2.20 3.20
N SER A 189 13.18 -0.99 3.71
CA SER A 189 13.24 -0.68 5.15
C SER A 189 12.21 -1.48 5.96
N TYR A 190 11.00 -1.62 5.42
CA TYR A 190 9.96 -2.45 6.04
C TYR A 190 10.34 -3.94 6.05
N GLY A 191 10.88 -4.46 4.95
CA GLY A 191 11.38 -5.83 4.89
C GLY A 191 12.45 -6.11 5.95
N ILE A 192 13.39 -5.19 6.13
CA ILE A 192 14.42 -5.26 7.18
C ILE A 192 13.76 -5.26 8.57
N THR A 193 12.77 -4.41 8.79
CA THR A 193 12.05 -4.32 10.07
C THR A 193 11.38 -5.65 10.44
N ILE A 194 10.70 -6.30 9.48
CA ILE A 194 10.11 -7.62 9.68
C ILE A 194 11.19 -8.66 9.97
N TYR A 195 12.29 -8.65 9.22
CA TYR A 195 13.39 -9.60 9.42
C TYR A 195 14.00 -9.51 10.82
N ILE A 196 14.23 -8.29 11.33
CA ILE A 196 14.69 -8.06 12.70
C ILE A 196 13.67 -8.60 13.70
N GLN A 197 12.39 -8.29 13.52
CA GLN A 197 11.31 -8.75 14.40
C GLN A 197 11.24 -10.28 14.49
N GLN A 198 11.33 -10.96 13.34
CA GLN A 198 11.33 -12.42 13.28
C GLN A 198 12.54 -13.01 14.00
N THR A 199 13.73 -12.44 13.79
CA THR A 199 14.98 -12.89 14.43
C THR A 199 14.92 -12.79 15.95
N ILE A 200 14.29 -11.73 16.47
CA ILE A 200 14.12 -11.53 17.92
C ILE A 200 13.07 -12.50 18.49
N THR A 201 11.96 -12.73 17.76
CA THR A 201 10.85 -13.57 18.23
C THR A 201 11.15 -15.07 18.17
N LEU A 202 12.04 -15.50 17.27
CA LEU A 202 12.42 -16.90 17.07
C LEU A 202 13.55 -17.38 18.00
N LYS A 203 14.08 -16.51 18.87
CA LYS A 203 15.01 -16.88 19.96
C LYS A 203 14.30 -16.91 21.30
#